data_AF-A0A9Q8UTN6-F1
#
_entry.id   AF-A0A9Q8UTN6-F1
#
_cell.length_a   1.000
_cell.length_b   1.000
_cell.length_c   1.000
_cell.angle_alpha   90.00
_cell.angle_beta   90.00
_cell.angle_gamma   90.00
#
_symmetry.space_group_name_H-M   'P 1'
#
loop_
_entity.id
_entity.type
_entity.pdbx_description
1 polymer ?
#
loop_
_entity_poly.entity_id
_entity_poly.type
_entity_poly.pdbx_seq_one_letter_code
_entity_poly.pdbx_strand_id
1 'polypeptide(L)'
;MATRTEYDYIIAGGGLCGCVVASRLIQAFSDRSVALVETGPDSRGNPTVLSPATAWALPADYYQNYLTQPQKPLNNRSLDLKTGRVLGGGSAVNYGGWTRGDRSGYDEWAKLVGDDRGTSTSCAVWRS
;
A
#
# COMPACT_ATOMS: atom_id res chain seq x y z
N MET A 1 -26.92 -3.13 -15.98
CA MET A 1 -26.83 -3.47 -14.54
C MET A 1 -27.18 -2.23 -13.75
N ALA A 2 -28.01 -2.32 -12.72
CA ALA A 2 -28.28 -1.17 -11.85
C ALA A 2 -26.99 -0.77 -11.14
N THR A 3 -26.57 0.48 -11.31
CA THR A 3 -25.40 1.03 -10.63
C THR A 3 -25.74 1.21 -9.16
N ARG A 4 -25.10 0.43 -8.28
CA ARG A 4 -25.17 0.65 -6.84
C ARG A 4 -24.43 1.95 -6.51
N THR A 5 -25.12 2.93 -5.95
CA THR A 5 -24.56 4.24 -5.61
C THR A 5 -24.21 4.39 -4.13
N GLU A 6 -24.53 3.40 -3.29
CA GLU A 6 -24.35 3.43 -1.84
C GLU A 6 -23.58 2.21 -1.34
N TYR A 7 -22.59 2.46 -0.47
CA TYR A 7 -21.74 1.46 0.17
C TYR A 7 -21.55 1.82 1.65
N ASP A 8 -21.46 0.82 2.53
CA ASP A 8 -21.18 1.04 3.95
C ASP A 8 -19.76 1.57 4.16
N TYR A 9 -18.82 1.11 3.32
CA TYR A 9 -17.43 1.55 3.32
C TYR A 9 -16.95 1.86 1.90
N ILE A 10 -16.25 2.98 1.76
CA ILE A 10 -15.53 3.34 0.53
C ILE A 10 -14.06 3.48 0.89
N ILE A 11 -13.21 2.69 0.24
CA ILE A 11 -11.76 2.72 0.39
C ILE A 11 -11.20 3.37 -0.87
N ALA A 12 -10.61 4.55 -0.71
CA ALA A 12 -9.90 5.26 -1.76
C ALA A 12 -8.45 4.76 -1.83
N GLY A 13 -8.12 4.05 -2.90
CA GLY A 13 -6.82 3.43 -3.15
C GLY A 13 -6.87 1.92 -2.99
N GLY A 14 -6.70 1.20 -4.09
CA GLY A 14 -6.55 -0.26 -4.15
C GLY A 14 -5.12 -0.72 -3.91
N GLY A 15 -4.35 -0.01 -3.09
CA GLY A 15 -2.98 -0.37 -2.72
C GLY A 15 -2.91 -1.43 -1.61
N LEU A 16 -1.69 -1.75 -1.15
CA LEU A 16 -1.41 -2.71 -0.06
C LEU A 16 -2.38 -2.56 1.13
N CYS A 17 -2.42 -1.37 1.75
CA CYS A 17 -3.28 -1.15 2.92
C CYS A 17 -4.77 -1.21 2.57
N GLY A 18 -5.16 -0.63 1.43
CA GLY A 18 -6.56 -0.60 0.99
C GLY A 18 -7.12 -2.00 0.74
N CYS A 19 -6.37 -2.86 0.05
CA CYS A 19 -6.74 -4.26 -0.18
C CYS A 19 -6.83 -5.05 1.14
N VAL A 20 -5.90 -4.85 2.08
CA VAL A 20 -5.94 -5.52 3.40
C VAL A 20 -7.18 -5.07 4.17
N VAL A 21 -7.45 -3.77 4.26
CA VAL A 21 -8.61 -3.24 4.98
C VAL A 21 -9.91 -3.70 4.33
N ALA A 22 -10.03 -3.64 3.00
CA ALA A 22 -11.19 -4.13 2.27
C ALA A 22 -11.47 -5.60 2.59
N SER A 23 -10.44 -6.44 2.49
CA SER A 23 -10.54 -7.88 2.77
C SER A 23 -10.94 -8.18 4.21
N ARG A 24 -10.41 -7.42 5.19
CA ARG A 24 -10.76 -7.59 6.61
C ARG A 24 -12.19 -7.14 6.92
N LEU A 25 -12.65 -6.04 6.32
CA LEU A 25 -14.03 -5.56 6.51
C LEU A 25 -15.06 -6.54 6.00
N ILE A 26 -14.89 -7.08 4.78
CA ILE A 26 -15.84 -8.07 4.22
C ILE A 26 -15.83 -9.39 4.99
N GLN A 27 -14.69 -9.78 5.59
CA GLN A 27 -14.60 -10.97 6.44
C GLN A 27 -15.27 -10.77 7.80
N ALA A 28 -15.13 -9.58 8.39
CA ALA A 28 -15.68 -9.26 9.69
C ALA A 28 -17.20 -8.98 9.66
N PHE A 29 -17.69 -8.43 8.54
CA PHE A 29 -19.08 -7.97 8.42
C PHE A 29 -19.70 -8.43 7.09
N SER A 30 -20.32 -9.60 7.11
CA SER A 30 -20.93 -10.20 5.90
C SER A 30 -22.16 -9.44 5.37
N ASP A 31 -22.77 -8.59 6.19
CA ASP A 31 -23.93 -7.76 5.86
C ASP A 31 -23.54 -6.38 5.30
N ARG A 32 -22.25 -6.03 5.36
CA ARG A 32 -21.73 -4.72 4.93
C ARG A 32 -21.14 -4.77 3.53
N SER A 33 -21.32 -3.67 2.81
CA SER A 33 -20.82 -3.47 1.47
C SER A 33 -19.57 -2.59 1.46
N VAL A 34 -18.60 -2.98 0.64
CA VAL A 34 -17.32 -2.28 0.52
C VAL A 34 -17.06 -1.95 -0.95
N ALA A 35 -16.83 -0.68 -1.26
CA ALA A 35 -16.28 -0.24 -2.53
C ALA A 35 -14.77 0.02 -2.36
N LEU A 36 -13.96 -0.61 -3.21
CA LEU A 36 -12.54 -0.31 -3.34
C LEU A 36 -12.32 0.42 -4.65
N VAL A 37 -11.83 1.65 -4.59
CA VAL A 37 -11.64 2.50 -5.77
C VAL A 37 -10.15 2.68 -6.02
N GLU A 38 -9.68 2.29 -7.20
CA GLU A 38 -8.30 2.44 -7.63
C GLU A 38 -8.25 3.22 -8.94
N THR A 39 -7.29 4.14 -9.04
CA THR A 39 -7.06 4.97 -10.23
C THR A 39 -6.26 4.26 -11.31
N GLY A 40 -5.47 3.27 -10.93
CA GLY A 40 -4.64 2.48 -11.81
C GLY A 40 -5.33 1.24 -12.40
N PRO A 41 -4.67 0.59 -13.37
CA PRO A 41 -5.18 -0.62 -14.01
C PRO A 41 -5.21 -1.81 -13.05
N ASP A 42 -5.95 -2.85 -13.45
CA ASP A 42 -5.93 -4.16 -12.80
C ASP A 42 -4.66 -4.94 -13.19
N SER A 43 -3.90 -5.41 -12.20
CA SER A 43 -2.66 -6.16 -12.38
C SER A 43 -2.80 -7.67 -12.20
N ARG A 44 -3.97 -8.19 -11.82
CA ARG A 44 -4.13 -9.60 -11.38
C ARG A 44 -3.68 -10.65 -12.42
N GLY A 45 -3.77 -10.32 -13.70
CA GLY A 45 -3.36 -11.19 -14.81
C GLY A 45 -2.00 -10.83 -15.43
N ASN A 46 -1.27 -9.85 -14.90
CA ASN A 46 -0.05 -9.35 -15.52
C ASN A 46 1.18 -10.17 -15.06
N PRO A 47 1.84 -10.96 -15.93
CA PRO A 47 2.98 -11.78 -15.55
C PRO A 47 4.20 -10.97 -15.08
N THR A 48 4.31 -9.70 -15.49
CA THR A 48 5.37 -8.79 -15.06
C THR A 48 5.23 -8.37 -13.59
N VAL A 49 4.00 -8.33 -13.07
CA VAL A 49 3.72 -8.08 -11.64
C VAL A 49 3.87 -9.35 -10.82
N LEU A 50 3.48 -10.49 -11.37
CA LEU A 50 3.45 -11.77 -10.65
C LEU A 50 4.84 -12.41 -10.48
N SER A 51 5.86 -11.91 -11.19
CA SER A 51 7.22 -12.44 -11.14
C SER A 51 8.21 -11.38 -10.66
N PRO A 52 8.91 -11.60 -9.53
CA PRO A 52 9.98 -10.71 -9.09
C PRO A 52 11.11 -10.56 -10.11
N ALA A 53 11.35 -11.57 -10.95
CA ALA A 53 12.40 -11.55 -11.97
C ALA A 53 12.18 -10.49 -13.06
N THR A 54 10.94 -10.01 -13.21
CA THR A 54 10.52 -9.04 -14.22
C THR A 54 10.08 -7.70 -13.61
N ALA A 55 10.24 -7.50 -12.31
CA ALA A 55 9.82 -6.28 -11.60
C ALA A 55 10.47 -4.98 -12.15
N TRP A 56 11.61 -5.06 -12.83
CA TRP A 56 12.26 -3.93 -13.48
C TRP A 56 11.61 -3.51 -14.81
N ALA A 57 10.75 -4.36 -15.39
CA ALA A 57 10.11 -4.19 -16.70
C ALA A 57 8.64 -3.77 -16.60
N LEU A 58 8.20 -3.24 -15.45
CA LEU A 58 6.81 -2.87 -15.22
C LEU A 58 6.34 -1.73 -16.15
N PRO A 59 5.08 -1.76 -16.62
CA PRO A 59 4.52 -0.72 -17.47
C PRO A 59 4.59 0.67 -16.83
N ALA A 60 4.86 1.71 -17.65
CA ALA A 60 5.00 3.07 -17.15
C ALA A 60 3.70 3.63 -16.52
N ASP A 61 2.54 3.18 -17.00
CA ASP A 61 1.21 3.58 -16.51
C ASP A 61 0.85 2.96 -15.15
N TYR A 62 1.64 2.00 -14.66
CA TYR A 62 1.54 1.42 -13.30
C TYR A 62 2.21 2.29 -12.25
N TYR A 63 2.84 3.39 -12.66
CA TYR A 63 3.45 4.37 -11.78
C TYR A 63 2.70 5.69 -11.86
N GLN A 64 2.48 6.28 -10.69
CA GLN A 64 2.27 7.71 -10.57
C GLN A 64 3.64 8.33 -10.27
N ASN A 65 4.13 9.13 -11.21
CA ASN A 65 5.42 9.81 -11.09
C ASN A 65 5.22 11.15 -10.40
N TYR A 66 5.77 11.29 -9.21
CA TYR A 66 5.91 12.57 -8.54
C TYR A 66 7.37 13.02 -8.62
N LEU A 67 7.58 14.33 -8.64
CA LEU A 67 8.90 14.92 -8.44
C LEU A 67 8.95 15.56 -7.06
N THR A 68 10.05 15.36 -6.34
CA THR A 68 10.31 16.19 -5.17
C THR A 68 10.46 17.65 -5.60
N GLN A 69 10.23 18.59 -4.67
CA GLN A 69 10.78 19.93 -4.81
C GLN A 69 12.32 19.86 -4.91
N PRO A 70 12.99 20.87 -5.51
CA PRO A 70 14.46 20.94 -5.54
C PRO A 70 15.06 20.80 -4.14
N GLN A 71 15.94 19.82 -3.94
CA GLN A 71 16.55 19.55 -2.64
C GLN A 71 17.91 20.23 -2.53
N LYS A 72 18.02 21.30 -1.73
CA LYS A 72 19.28 22.03 -1.51
C LYS A 72 20.46 21.13 -1.14
N PRO A 73 20.32 20.15 -0.22
CA PRO A 73 21.43 19.24 0.13
C PRO A 73 21.85 18.32 -1.02
N LEU A 74 21.06 18.24 -2.09
CA LEU A 74 21.29 17.37 -3.25
C LEU A 74 21.55 18.19 -4.52
N ASN A 75 22.24 19.33 -4.39
CA ASN A 75 22.56 20.25 -5.48
C ASN A 75 21.32 20.76 -6.22
N ASN A 76 20.24 21.03 -5.49
CA ASN A 76 18.94 21.45 -6.02
C ASN A 76 18.35 20.49 -7.06
N ARG A 77 18.72 19.20 -7.03
CA ARG A 77 18.06 18.19 -7.86
C ARG A 77 16.62 17.98 -7.40
N SER A 78 15.72 17.83 -8.37
CA SER A 78 14.41 17.20 -8.17
C SER A 78 14.56 15.71 -8.42
N LEU A 79 14.02 14.89 -7.53
CA LEU A 79 14.12 13.43 -7.61
C LEU A 79 12.79 12.82 -8.01
N ASP A 80 12.84 11.76 -8.80
CA ASP A 80 11.69 10.93 -9.11
C ASP A 80 11.25 10.12 -7.89
N LEU A 81 9.98 10.29 -7.51
CA LEU A 81 9.28 9.48 -6.54
C LEU A 81 8.28 8.60 -7.28
N LYS A 82 8.71 7.37 -7.57
CA LYS A 82 7.85 6.36 -8.19
C LYS A 82 6.89 5.80 -7.15
N THR A 83 5.60 6.00 -7.36
CA THR A 83 4.55 5.44 -6.51
C THR A 83 3.65 4.53 -7.34
N GLY A 84 3.22 3.40 -6.78
CA GLY A 84 2.38 2.45 -7.53
C GLY A 84 0.98 3.02 -7.76
N ARG A 85 0.57 3.08 -9.03
CA ARG A 85 -0.77 3.45 -9.51
C ARG A 85 -1.35 2.28 -10.30
N VAL A 86 -1.76 1.26 -9.57
CA VAL A 86 -2.21 -0.04 -10.08
C VAL A 86 -2.93 -0.75 -8.93
N LEU A 87 -3.85 -1.67 -9.20
CA LEU A 87 -4.37 -2.54 -8.15
C LEU A 87 -3.22 -3.32 -7.49
N GLY A 88 -3.15 -3.27 -6.15
CA GLY A 88 -2.00 -3.67 -5.33
C GLY A 88 -1.06 -2.51 -4.96
N GLY A 89 -1.05 -1.42 -5.73
CA GLY A 89 -0.27 -0.21 -5.46
C GLY A 89 1.22 -0.51 -5.33
N GLY A 90 1.85 0.01 -4.26
CA GLY A 90 3.28 -0.19 -3.99
C GLY A 90 3.71 -1.66 -3.91
N SER A 91 2.84 -2.59 -3.49
CA SER A 91 3.20 -4.01 -3.44
C SER A 91 3.24 -4.68 -4.81
N ALA A 92 2.54 -4.13 -5.81
CA ALA A 92 2.56 -4.64 -7.17
C ALA A 92 3.77 -4.13 -7.98
N VAL A 93 4.40 -3.04 -7.53
CA VAL A 93 5.53 -2.41 -8.23
C VAL A 93 6.85 -2.45 -7.46
N ASN A 94 6.88 -3.10 -6.29
CA ASN A 94 8.11 -3.32 -5.56
C ASN A 94 8.86 -4.55 -6.09
N TYR A 95 10.01 -4.82 -5.50
CA TYR A 95 10.88 -5.94 -5.89
C TYR A 95 10.64 -7.22 -5.08
N GLY A 96 9.49 -7.36 -4.40
CA GLY A 96 9.13 -8.55 -3.63
C GLY A 96 9.93 -8.75 -2.33
N GLY A 97 10.71 -7.75 -1.89
CA GLY A 97 11.48 -7.83 -0.65
C GLY A 97 10.57 -7.86 0.59
N TRP A 98 10.93 -8.70 1.56
CA TRP A 98 10.23 -8.78 2.85
C TRP A 98 11.22 -8.71 4.01
N THR A 99 11.05 -7.69 4.84
CA THR A 99 11.77 -7.53 6.10
C THR A 99 10.83 -6.94 7.14
N ARG A 100 11.11 -7.19 8.42
CA ARG A 100 10.47 -6.46 9.53
C ARG A 100 11.42 -5.34 9.96
N GLY A 101 10.85 -4.20 10.37
CA GLY A 101 11.64 -3.15 11.05
C GLY A 101 12.19 -3.63 12.38
N ASP A 102 13.09 -2.89 13.01
CA ASP A 102 13.60 -3.22 14.35
C ASP A 102 12.54 -2.96 15.44
N ARG A 103 12.56 -3.76 16.52
CA ARG A 103 11.61 -3.64 17.63
C ARG A 103 11.60 -2.24 18.24
N SER A 104 12.78 -1.64 18.42
CA SER A 104 12.92 -0.31 19.03
C SER A 104 12.19 0.78 18.23
N GLY A 105 12.13 0.64 16.90
CA GLY A 105 11.39 1.57 16.04
C GLY A 105 9.88 1.53 16.29
N TYR A 106 9.31 0.35 16.51
CA TYR A 106 7.90 0.18 16.85
C TYR A 106 7.57 0.74 18.23
N ASP A 107 8.45 0.50 19.21
CA ASP A 107 8.28 1.03 20.58
C ASP A 107 8.33 2.55 20.60
N GLU A 108 9.25 3.16 19.83
CA GLU A 108 9.31 4.62 19.70
C GLU A 108 8.07 5.19 19.02
N TRP A 109 7.55 4.55 17.97
CA TRP A 109 6.29 4.97 17.35
C TRP A 109 5.11 4.88 18.30
N ALA A 110 4.99 3.79 19.06
CA ALA A 110 3.93 3.63 20.05
C ALA A 110 3.95 4.76 21.09
N LYS A 111 5.15 5.11 21.56
CA LYS A 111 5.35 6.22 22.50
C LYS A 111 4.99 7.57 21.89
N LEU A 112 5.43 7.86 20.67
CA LEU A 112 5.14 9.13 19.99
C LEU A 112 3.65 9.33 19.69
N VAL A 113 2.95 8.24 19.33
CA VAL A 113 1.51 8.27 19.05
C VAL A 113 0.67 8.18 20.34
N GLY A 114 1.25 7.66 21.43
CA GLY A 114 0.52 7.41 22.67
C GLY A 114 -0.44 6.21 22.57
N ASP A 115 -0.08 5.18 21.81
CA ASP A 115 -0.89 3.97 21.60
C ASP A 115 -0.06 2.70 21.76
N ASP A 116 -0.26 2.03 22.90
CA ASP A 116 0.49 0.83 23.29
C ASP A 116 0.26 -0.37 22.38
N ARG A 117 -0.78 -0.35 21.53
CA ARG A 117 -1.00 -1.41 20.52
C ARG A 117 0.12 -1.45 19.49
N GLY A 118 0.82 -0.33 19.29
CA GLY A 118 1.95 -0.20 18.37
C GLY A 118 3.28 -0.77 18.89
N THR A 119 3.38 -1.08 20.19
CA THR A 119 4.63 -1.56 20.81
C THR A 119 5.06 -2.90 20.23
N SER A 120 6.36 -3.20 20.28
CA SER A 120 6.93 -4.46 19.81
C SER A 120 6.36 -5.68 20.54
N THR A 121 5.90 -5.53 21.77
CA THR A 121 5.24 -6.58 22.56
C THR A 121 3.77 -6.77 22.18
N SER A 122 3.05 -5.69 21.86
CA SER A 122 1.62 -5.76 21.54
C SER A 122 1.36 -6.03 20.06
N CYS A 123 2.26 -5.57 19.19
CA CYS A 123 2.10 -5.61 17.74
C CYS A 123 2.17 -7.06 17.23
N ALA A 124 1.16 -7.44 16.44
CA ALA A 124 1.05 -8.77 15.85
C ALA A 124 2.25 -9.14 14.94
N VAL A 125 3.02 -8.15 14.47
CA VAL A 125 4.24 -8.35 13.66
C VAL A 125 5.31 -9.17 14.41
N TRP A 126 5.29 -9.18 15.75
CA TRP A 126 6.29 -9.84 16.60
C TRP A 126 5.76 -10.98 17.47
N ARG A 127 4.46 -11.28 17.39
CA ARG A 127 3.89 -12.42 18.09
C ARG A 127 4.31 -13.70 17.35
N SER A 128 5.04 -14.57 18.04
CA SER A 128 5.46 -15.91 17.59
C SER A 128 4.32 -16.90 17.66
#